data_AF-A0A158M3Y4-F1
#
_entry.id   AF-A0A158M3Y4-F1
#
_cell.length_a   1.000
_cell.length_b   1.000
_cell.length_c   1.000
_cell.angle_alpha   90.00
_cell.angle_beta   90.00
_cell.angle_gamma   90.00
#
_symmetry.space_group_name_H-M   'P 1'
#
loop_
_entity.id
_entity.type
_entity.pdbx_description
1 polymer ?
#
loop_
_entity_poly.entity_id
_entity_poly.type
_entity_poly.pdbx_seq_one_letter_code
_entity_poly.pdbx_strand_id
1 'polypeptide(L)' 'MSLRQAKSLIENWRVEYNTDRPHSALGYLTPAQFVQAHQKEGLLPLGSMSVPY' A
#
# COMPACT_ATOMS: atom_id res chain seq x y z
N MET A 1 -21.62 -14.03 -7.22
CA MET A 1 -20.21 -13.56 -7.22
C MET A 1 -19.36 -14.62 -7.93
N SER A 2 -18.67 -14.26 -9.01
CA SER A 2 -17.73 -15.16 -9.72
C SER A 2 -16.28 -14.97 -9.22
N LEU A 3 -15.39 -15.93 -9.49
CA LEU A 3 -13.95 -15.80 -9.17
C LEU A 3 -13.33 -14.55 -9.80
N ARG A 4 -13.74 -14.20 -11.02
CA ARG A 4 -13.28 -12.97 -11.70
C ARG A 4 -13.70 -11.72 -10.92
N GLN A 5 -14.96 -11.65 -10.50
CA GLN A 5 -15.47 -10.53 -9.72
C GLN A 5 -14.79 -10.44 -8.34
N ALA A 6 -14.58 -11.57 -7.66
CA ALA A 6 -13.89 -11.60 -6.38
C ALA A 6 -12.44 -11.09 -6.50
N LYS A 7 -11.71 -11.52 -7.53
CA LYS A 7 -10.35 -11.01 -7.81
C LYS A 7 -10.34 -9.50 -8.02
N SER A 8 -11.25 -8.97 -8.86
CA SER A 8 -11.34 -7.53 -9.10
C SER A 8 -11.65 -6.74 -7.84
N LEU A 9 -12.54 -7.23 -6.98
CA LEU A 9 -12.87 -6.57 -5.71
C LEU A 9 -11.67 -6.53 -4.76
N ILE A 10 -10.93 -7.63 -4.64
CA ILE A 10 -9.74 -7.71 -3.77
C ILE A 10 -8.64 -6.78 -4.28
N GLU A 11 -8.38 -6.75 -5.58
CA GLU A 11 -7.38 -5.84 -6.14
C GLU A 11 -7.77 -4.37 -5.96
N ASN A 12 -9.04 -4.03 -6.19
CA ASN A 12 -9.52 -2.67 -5.96
C ASN A 12 -9.36 -2.26 -4.50
N TRP A 13 -9.73 -3.15 -3.57
CA TRP A 13 -9.56 -2.90 -2.13
C TRP A 13 -8.08 -2.76 -1.73
N ARG A 14 -7.19 -3.58 -2.31
CA ARG A 14 -5.74 -3.50 -2.08
C ARG A 14 -5.18 -2.14 -2.50
N VAL A 15 -5.59 -1.63 -3.67
CA VAL A 15 -5.18 -0.32 -4.16
C VAL A 15 -5.66 0.78 -3.21
N GLU A 16 -6.97 0.84 -2.91
CA GLU A 16 -7.55 1.85 -2.00
C GLU A 16 -6.87 1.84 -0.62
N TYR A 17 -6.60 0.65 -0.06
CA TYR A 17 -5.93 0.53 1.24
C TYR A 17 -4.52 1.10 1.23
N ASN A 18 -3.79 0.91 0.13
CA ASN A 18 -2.40 1.33 -0.01
C ASN A 18 -2.27 2.82 -0.37
N THR A 19 -3.24 3.41 -1.08
CA THR A 19 -3.12 4.77 -1.62
C THR A 19 -4.01 5.79 -0.93
N ASP A 20 -5.19 5.41 -0.45
CA ASP A 20 -6.26 6.37 -0.12
C ASP A 20 -6.67 6.34 1.36
N ARG A 21 -6.37 5.24 2.06
CA ARG A 21 -6.75 5.07 3.48
C ARG A 21 -5.59 5.38 4.42
N PRO A 22 -5.64 6.49 5.18
CA PRO A 22 -4.65 6.79 6.20
C PRO A 22 -4.82 5.88 7.42
N HIS A 23 -3.71 5.37 7.94
CA HIS A 23 -3.69 4.46 9.09
C HIS A 23 -3.06 5.13 10.29
N SER A 24 -3.74 5.12 11.45
CA SER A 24 -3.24 5.74 12.68
C SER A 24 -1.90 5.15 13.16
N ALA A 25 -1.69 3.85 12.94
CA ALA A 25 -0.42 3.18 13.22
C ALA A 25 0.76 3.69 12.38
N LEU A 26 0.47 4.27 11.21
CA LEU A 26 1.46 4.90 10.33
C LEU A 26 1.50 6.44 10.51
N GLY A 27 0.98 6.96 11.62
CA GLY A 27 0.91 8.40 11.87
C GLY A 27 -0.10 9.12 10.96
N TYR A 28 -1.21 8.46 10.61
CA TYR A 28 -2.21 8.94 9.66
C TYR A 28 -1.69 9.08 8.22
N LEU A 29 -0.66 8.31 7.87
CA LEU A 29 -0.21 8.14 6.49
C LEU A 29 -0.81 6.89 5.85
N THR A 30 -0.95 6.90 4.54
CA THR A 30 -1.21 5.68 3.78
C THR A 30 0.08 4.84 3.68
N PRO A 31 -0.01 3.53 3.43
CA PRO A 31 1.18 2.69 3.28
C PRO A 31 2.14 3.22 2.19
N ALA A 32 1.61 3.69 1.06
CA ALA A 32 2.41 4.30 0.00
C ALA A 32 3.10 5.60 0.44
N GLN A 33 2.45 6.43 1.26
CA GLN A 33 3.05 7.66 1.80
C GLN A 33 4.12 7.35 2.84
N PHE A 34 3.87 6.38 3.72
CA PHE A 34 4.83 5.92 4.72
C PHE A 34 6.12 5.43 4.07
N VAL A 35 6.01 4.59 3.05
CA VAL A 35 7.17 4.10 2.28
C VAL A 35 7.94 5.28 1.66
N GLN A 36 7.26 6.23 1.02
CA GLN A 36 7.92 7.40 0.43
C GLN A 36 8.63 8.28 1.47
N ALA A 37 8.04 8.44 2.66
CA ALA A 37 8.65 9.20 3.76
C ALA A 37 9.94 8.52 4.26
N HIS A 38 9.90 7.20 4.48
CA HIS A 38 11.04 6.46 5.03
C HIS A 38 12.09 6.03 3.99
N GLN A 39 11.75 5.99 2.70
CA GLN A 39 12.73 5.87 1.62
C GLN A 39 13.63 7.11 1.57
N LYS A 40 13.06 8.32 1.74
CA LYS A 40 13.84 9.57 1.81
C LYS A 40 14.78 9.61 3.01
N GLU A 41 14.41 8.96 4.10
CA GLU A 41 15.19 8.86 5.33
C GLU A 41 16.26 7.75 5.27
N GLY A 42 16.30 6.95 4.20
CA GLY A 42 17.24 5.83 4.04
C GLY A 42 16.93 4.64 4.97
N LEU A 43 15.77 4.63 5.61
CA LEU A 43 15.38 3.63 6.61
C LEU A 43 14.80 2.35 5.97
N LEU A 44 14.36 2.42 4.71
CA LEU A 44 13.88 1.29 3.92
C LEU A 44 14.75 1.14 2.66
N PRO A 45 15.50 0.03 2.49
CA PRO A 45 16.24 -0.21 1.26
C PRO A 45 15.25 -0.40 0.10
N LEU A 46 15.63 0.09 -1.09
CA LEU A 46 14.85 0.05 -2.34
C LEU A 46 14.23 -1.31 -2.71
N GLY A 47 14.66 -2.41 -2.08
CA GLY A 47 14.15 -3.77 -2.30
C GLY A 47 13.17 -4.32 -1.26
N SER A 48 12.93 -3.67 -0.11
CA SER A 48 12.17 -4.30 1.00
C SER A 48 10.64 -4.27 0.86
N MET A 49 10.09 -3.53 -0.11
CA MET A 49 8.64 -3.51 -0.40
C MET A 49 8.32 -3.51 -1.90
N SER A 50 9.18 -4.10 -2.74
CA SER A 50 8.81 -4.32 -4.14
C SER A 50 7.84 -5.51 -4.26
N VAL A 51 6.57 -5.29 -3.90
CA VAL A 51 5.49 -6.09 -4.46
C VAL A 51 5.10 -5.36 -5.74
N PRO A 52 5.53 -5.80 -6.93
CA PRO A 52 5.11 -5.16 -8.17
C PRO A 52 3.58 -5.24 -8.25
N TYR A 53 2.96 -4.10 -8.57
CA TYR A 53 1.51 -3.94 -8.62
C TYR A 53 0.85 -4.84 -9.66
#